data_AF-A0A6B2GEB2-F1
#
_entry.id   AF-A0A6B2GEB2-F1
#
_cell.length_a   1.000
_cell.length_b   1.000
_cell.length_c   1.000
_cell.angle_alpha   90.00
_cell.angle_beta   90.00
_cell.angle_gamma   90.00
#
_symmetry.space_group_name_H-M   'P 1'
#
loop_
_entity.id
_entity.type
_entity.pdbx_description
1 polymer ?
#
loop_
_entity_poly.entity_id
_entity_poly.type
_entity_poly.pdbx_seq_one_letter_code
_entity_poly.pdbx_strand_id
1 'polypeptide(L)'
;LANVQSKTRFGGMENASAIFYFEKSVNGKQDHEDLLAHEIAHQWFGDSATETDWPHLWLSEGFATYFTNLYLENTYGKKALDAQLIKDRQKIIAFSTSWKKPVVDHETTNLMDLLNANSYEKGSWFLHMLRRNLGDATFAKAYKTYYKTYKFKNADTENFKAIVQQVSGRNLDTFFNQWLYQVGQPKLNVDWRYQAKTLKINISQVQDFKTLFNFPLSVKLLFKDQTSLIKTLEINQKIESFEIPSDKEIVNIILDPNTDLLFDIGRVKHP
;
A
#
# COMPACT_ATOMS: atom_id res chain seq x y z
N LEU A 1 -3.69 26.02 13.34
CA LEU A 1 -2.59 25.06 13.31
C LEU A 1 -1.29 25.84 13.36
N ALA A 2 -0.54 25.74 14.45
CA ALA A 2 0.81 26.30 14.55
C ALA A 2 1.83 25.29 13.98
N ASN A 3 2.94 25.80 13.44
CA ASN A 3 4.05 25.00 12.92
C ASN A 3 5.34 25.51 13.57
N VAL A 4 6.09 24.63 14.23
CA VAL A 4 7.23 25.00 15.07
C VAL A 4 8.45 24.16 14.66
N GLN A 5 9.59 24.80 14.47
CA GLN A 5 10.87 24.09 14.34
C GLN A 5 11.52 23.93 15.72
N SER A 6 11.95 22.72 16.06
CA SER A 6 12.56 22.38 17.35
C SER A 6 13.66 21.32 17.18
N LYS A 7 14.53 21.20 18.20
CA LYS A 7 15.33 19.99 18.39
C LYS A 7 14.41 18.84 18.74
N THR A 8 14.44 17.79 17.95
CA THR A 8 13.68 16.54 18.17
C THR A 8 14.52 15.35 17.73
N ARG A 9 14.20 14.17 18.27
CA ARG A 9 14.80 12.89 17.85
C ARG A 9 14.10 12.29 16.62
N PHE A 10 12.93 12.83 16.26
CA PHE A 10 12.11 12.41 15.12
C PHE A 10 12.22 13.40 13.95
N GLY A 11 11.67 13.07 12.78
CA GLY A 11 11.53 14.00 11.67
C GLY A 11 10.52 15.12 11.99
N GLY A 12 9.34 14.72 12.46
CA GLY A 12 8.30 15.60 12.98
C GLY A 12 7.58 14.94 14.15
N MET A 13 6.65 15.69 14.75
CA MET A 13 5.70 15.23 15.76
C MET A 13 4.42 16.04 15.62
N GLU A 14 3.32 15.33 15.48
CA GLU A 14 2.01 15.78 15.07
C GLU A 14 1.20 16.51 16.14
N ASN A 15 1.80 16.86 17.29
CA ASN A 15 1.14 17.41 18.48
C ASN A 15 -0.08 18.30 18.13
N ALA A 16 -1.26 17.86 18.60
CA ALA A 16 -2.53 18.52 18.30
C ALA A 16 -2.45 20.05 18.47
N SER A 17 -2.90 20.78 17.43
CA SER A 17 -2.87 22.24 17.31
C SER A 17 -1.51 22.91 17.08
N ALA A 18 -0.38 22.23 17.29
CA ALA A 18 0.96 22.76 17.12
C ALA A 18 1.97 21.68 16.68
N ILE A 19 2.20 21.54 15.38
CA ILE A 19 3.12 20.53 14.84
C ILE A 19 4.57 20.96 15.08
N PHE A 20 5.41 20.02 15.52
CA PHE A 20 6.84 20.24 15.72
C PHE A 20 7.65 19.51 14.66
N TYR A 21 8.47 20.24 13.94
CA TYR A 21 9.38 19.71 12.93
C TYR A 21 10.83 19.84 13.39
N PHE A 22 11.71 18.97 12.90
CA PHE A 22 13.13 19.13 13.14
C PHE A 22 13.66 20.47 12.56
N GLU A 23 14.69 21.02 13.19
CA GLU A 23 15.19 22.39 13.02
C GLU A 23 15.69 22.79 11.61
N LYS A 24 15.75 21.87 10.64
CA LYS A 24 16.15 22.15 9.24
C LYS A 24 15.10 21.79 8.18
N SER A 25 13.90 21.40 8.63
CA SER A 25 12.75 21.07 7.76
C SER A 25 12.28 22.24 6.88
N VAL A 26 12.23 23.46 7.43
CA VAL A 26 11.83 24.66 6.70
C VAL A 26 13.08 25.46 6.36
N ASN A 27 13.65 25.19 5.19
CA ASN A 27 14.94 25.74 4.75
C ASN A 27 14.87 26.56 3.45
N GLY A 28 13.66 26.78 2.91
CA GLY A 28 13.40 27.50 1.66
C GLY A 28 13.64 26.71 0.37
N LYS A 29 14.06 25.44 0.44
CA LYS A 29 14.34 24.59 -0.74
C LYS A 29 13.20 23.66 -1.15
N GLN A 30 12.13 23.58 -0.34
CA GLN A 30 10.98 22.69 -0.57
C GLN A 30 11.35 21.20 -0.65
N ASP A 31 12.38 20.76 0.09
CA ASP A 31 12.87 19.37 0.10
C ASP A 31 12.29 18.50 1.23
N HIS A 32 11.31 19.02 1.98
CA HIS A 32 10.65 18.35 3.11
C HIS A 32 9.11 18.46 3.05
N GLU A 33 8.54 18.66 1.86
CA GLU A 33 7.08 18.76 1.70
C GLU A 33 6.34 17.48 2.12
N ASP A 34 6.97 16.32 1.91
CA ASP A 34 6.44 15.01 2.32
C ASP A 34 6.29 14.93 3.85
N LEU A 35 7.30 15.36 4.59
CA LEU A 35 7.24 15.48 6.05
C LEU A 35 6.11 16.44 6.47
N LEU A 36 6.02 17.62 5.86
CA LEU A 36 4.96 18.58 6.20
C LEU A 36 3.56 18.01 5.93
N ALA A 37 3.36 17.37 4.78
CA ALA A 37 2.10 16.73 4.41
C ALA A 37 1.72 15.61 5.40
N HIS A 38 2.70 14.81 5.82
CA HIS A 38 2.52 13.71 6.79
C HIS A 38 2.01 14.24 8.12
N GLU A 39 2.73 15.19 8.72
CA GLU A 39 2.35 15.74 10.03
C GLU A 39 1.02 16.51 9.98
N ILE A 40 0.72 17.16 8.86
CA ILE A 40 -0.57 17.84 8.68
C ILE A 40 -1.72 16.83 8.56
N ALA A 41 -1.50 15.69 7.89
CA ALA A 41 -2.51 14.65 7.76
C ALA A 41 -2.93 14.07 9.12
N HIS A 42 -2.01 14.03 10.08
CA HIS A 42 -2.30 13.56 11.43
C HIS A 42 -3.38 14.34 12.17
N GLN A 43 -3.63 15.61 11.79
CA GLN A 43 -4.74 16.40 12.34
C GLN A 43 -6.11 15.71 12.19
N TRP A 44 -6.25 14.84 11.17
CA TRP A 44 -7.44 14.00 10.99
C TRP A 44 -7.25 12.58 11.52
N PHE A 45 -6.11 11.95 11.23
CA PHE A 45 -5.83 10.54 11.54
C PHE A 45 -4.58 10.40 12.42
N GLY A 46 -4.76 10.10 13.70
CA GLY A 46 -3.70 10.12 14.71
C GLY A 46 -4.05 11.04 15.87
N ASP A 47 -4.43 12.29 15.58
CA ASP A 47 -4.91 13.24 16.59
C ASP A 47 -6.42 13.12 16.83
N SER A 48 -7.21 13.41 15.79
CA SER A 48 -8.65 13.59 15.95
C SER A 48 -9.40 12.27 15.97
N ALA A 49 -9.15 11.39 15.00
CA ALA A 49 -9.51 9.97 15.09
C ALA A 49 -8.22 9.21 15.34
N THR A 50 -8.09 8.62 16.52
CA THR A 50 -6.86 7.98 17.00
C THR A 50 -7.08 6.48 17.22
N GLU A 51 -6.02 5.69 17.24
CA GLU A 51 -6.10 4.26 17.50
C GLU A 51 -6.46 3.95 18.97
N THR A 52 -7.02 2.77 19.22
CA THR A 52 -7.31 2.31 20.60
C THR A 52 -6.07 1.92 21.39
N ASP A 53 -5.04 1.42 20.70
CA ASP A 53 -3.80 0.90 21.24
C ASP A 53 -2.76 0.66 20.13
N TRP A 54 -1.52 0.36 20.52
CA TRP A 54 -0.36 0.30 19.63
C TRP A 54 -0.41 -0.72 18.49
N PRO A 55 -1.05 -1.90 18.60
CA PRO A 55 -1.24 -2.81 17.46
C PRO A 55 -1.99 -2.18 16.28
N HIS A 56 -2.72 -1.08 16.53
CA HIS A 56 -3.50 -0.37 15.52
C HIS A 56 -2.85 0.96 15.08
N LEU A 57 -1.58 1.20 15.45
CA LEU A 57 -0.81 2.40 15.11
C LEU A 57 -0.78 2.73 13.61
N TRP A 58 -0.89 1.73 12.73
CA TRP A 58 -1.00 1.94 11.29
C TRP A 58 -2.22 2.79 10.88
N LEU A 59 -3.27 2.87 11.70
CA LEU A 59 -4.42 3.75 11.47
C LEU A 59 -4.05 5.24 11.55
N SER A 60 -3.02 5.58 12.33
CA SER A 60 -2.41 6.90 12.33
C SER A 60 -1.37 6.99 11.20
N GLU A 61 -0.32 6.17 11.31
CA GLU A 61 0.88 6.33 10.47
C GLU A 61 0.68 5.94 9.01
N GLY A 62 -0.11 4.90 8.76
CA GLY A 62 -0.43 4.46 7.41
C GLY A 62 -1.36 5.45 6.71
N PHE A 63 -2.31 6.06 7.42
CA PHE A 63 -3.16 7.12 6.87
C PHE A 63 -2.36 8.38 6.56
N ALA A 64 -1.54 8.86 7.50
CA ALA A 64 -0.70 10.03 7.27
C ALA A 64 0.25 9.80 6.08
N THR A 65 0.92 8.65 6.04
CA THR A 65 1.80 8.26 4.91
C THR A 65 1.01 8.19 3.60
N TYR A 66 -0.20 7.64 3.58
CA TYR A 66 -0.99 7.56 2.35
C TYR A 66 -1.52 8.92 1.90
N PHE A 67 -1.90 9.80 2.82
CA PHE A 67 -2.33 11.16 2.49
C PHE A 67 -1.17 12.00 1.96
N THR A 68 0.06 11.77 2.41
CA THR A 68 1.27 12.28 1.77
C THR A 68 1.41 11.79 0.33
N ASN A 69 1.16 10.49 0.09
CA ASN A 69 1.17 9.94 -1.27
C ASN A 69 0.08 10.57 -2.16
N LEU A 70 -1.12 10.82 -1.63
CA LEU A 70 -2.19 11.54 -2.34
C LEU A 70 -1.84 13.01 -2.60
N TYR A 71 -1.13 13.67 -1.66
CA TYR A 71 -0.59 15.01 -1.88
C TYR A 71 0.38 15.03 -3.06
N LEU A 72 1.33 14.10 -3.10
CA LEU A 72 2.28 13.98 -4.21
C LEU A 72 1.57 13.70 -5.54
N GLU A 73 0.57 12.82 -5.55
CA GLU A 73 -0.25 12.57 -6.74
C GLU A 73 -0.95 13.84 -7.23
N ASN A 74 -1.58 14.58 -6.32
CA ASN A 74 -2.33 15.79 -6.66
C ASN A 74 -1.42 16.93 -7.15
N THR A 75 -0.22 17.07 -6.54
CA THR A 75 0.70 18.18 -6.83
C THR A 75 1.59 17.88 -8.04
N TYR A 76 2.08 16.64 -8.16
CA TYR A 76 3.11 16.25 -9.14
C TYR A 76 2.64 15.18 -10.14
N GLY A 77 1.41 14.69 -10.00
CA GLY A 77 0.79 13.74 -10.91
C GLY A 77 1.12 12.27 -10.60
N LYS A 78 0.44 11.37 -11.33
CA LYS A 78 0.53 9.91 -11.13
C LYS A 78 1.97 9.37 -11.12
N LYS A 79 2.86 9.89 -11.96
CA LYS A 79 4.25 9.41 -12.02
C LYS A 79 5.01 9.62 -10.70
N ALA A 80 4.72 10.70 -9.97
CA ALA A 80 5.32 10.94 -8.66
C ALA A 80 4.79 9.95 -7.63
N LEU A 81 3.47 9.69 -7.64
CA LEU A 81 2.87 8.64 -6.82
C LEU A 81 3.48 7.27 -7.11
N ASP A 82 3.58 6.88 -8.37
CA ASP A 82 4.15 5.58 -8.77
C ASP A 82 5.60 5.44 -8.30
N ALA A 83 6.42 6.49 -8.45
CA ALA A 83 7.80 6.49 -7.98
C ALA A 83 7.89 6.34 -6.46
N GLN A 84 7.04 7.03 -5.70
CA GLN A 84 7.00 6.93 -4.24
C GLN A 84 6.53 5.54 -3.79
N LEU A 85 5.46 5.00 -4.40
CA LEU A 85 4.96 3.66 -4.10
C LEU A 85 6.02 2.57 -4.39
N ILE A 86 6.78 2.69 -5.48
CA ILE A 86 7.88 1.76 -5.81
C ILE A 86 8.97 1.81 -4.72
N LYS A 87 9.34 3.01 -4.25
CA LYS A 87 10.29 3.18 -3.13
C LYS A 87 9.75 2.54 -1.85
N ASP A 88 8.49 2.78 -1.51
CA ASP A 88 7.83 2.21 -0.33
C ASP A 88 7.77 0.68 -0.42
N ARG A 89 7.45 0.13 -1.59
CA ARG A 89 7.45 -1.32 -1.85
C ARG A 89 8.81 -1.94 -1.54
N GLN A 90 9.89 -1.31 -1.98
CA GLN A 90 11.26 -1.80 -1.72
C GLN A 90 11.59 -1.79 -0.23
N LYS A 91 11.19 -0.73 0.50
CA LYS A 91 11.37 -0.66 1.96
C LYS A 91 10.63 -1.77 2.68
N ILE A 92 9.35 -2.01 2.32
CA ILE A 92 8.54 -3.09 2.91
C ILE A 92 9.18 -4.45 2.67
N ILE A 93 9.59 -4.72 1.43
CA ILE A 93 10.24 -6.00 1.07
C ILE A 93 11.50 -6.20 1.90
N ALA A 94 12.39 -5.20 1.95
CA ALA A 94 13.61 -5.26 2.74
C ALA A 94 13.32 -5.49 4.24
N PHE A 95 12.37 -4.74 4.82
CA PHE A 95 11.99 -4.86 6.22
C PHE A 95 11.41 -6.24 6.55
N SER A 96 10.56 -6.79 5.69
CA SER A 96 9.94 -8.11 5.86
C SER A 96 10.94 -9.27 5.88
N THR A 97 12.19 -9.07 5.44
CA THR A 97 13.23 -10.10 5.50
C THR A 97 13.69 -10.37 6.93
N SER A 98 13.73 -9.34 7.79
CA SER A 98 14.17 -9.44 9.18
C SER A 98 13.02 -9.33 10.18
N TRP A 99 11.97 -8.57 9.87
CA TRP A 99 10.81 -8.40 10.73
C TRP A 99 9.67 -9.33 10.32
N LYS A 100 9.50 -10.43 11.06
CA LYS A 100 8.54 -11.51 10.74
C LYS A 100 7.22 -11.37 11.48
N LYS A 101 6.69 -10.14 11.55
CA LYS A 101 5.43 -9.81 12.22
C LYS A 101 4.44 -9.10 11.29
N PRO A 102 3.12 -9.23 11.54
CA PRO A 102 2.08 -8.56 10.75
C PRO A 102 2.07 -7.03 10.99
N VAL A 103 1.18 -6.32 10.29
CA VAL A 103 0.96 -4.87 10.52
C VAL A 103 0.21 -4.68 11.83
N VAL A 104 -0.86 -5.46 12.04
CA VAL A 104 -1.56 -5.51 13.32
C VAL A 104 -0.85 -6.50 14.22
N ASP A 105 0.12 -6.00 14.98
CA ASP A 105 1.04 -6.77 15.82
C ASP A 105 0.68 -6.62 17.30
N HIS A 106 0.06 -7.66 17.86
CA HIS A 106 -0.30 -7.71 19.29
C HIS A 106 0.82 -8.26 20.19
N GLU A 107 1.94 -8.72 19.62
CA GLU A 107 3.03 -9.33 20.38
C GLU A 107 4.13 -8.34 20.75
N THR A 108 4.35 -7.31 19.93
CA THR A 108 5.36 -6.28 20.20
C THR A 108 4.83 -5.26 21.21
N THR A 109 5.53 -5.11 22.34
CA THR A 109 5.14 -4.20 23.43
C THR A 109 5.90 -2.88 23.43
N ASN A 110 7.07 -2.83 22.79
CA ASN A 110 7.85 -1.62 22.65
C ASN A 110 7.34 -0.78 21.48
N LEU A 111 6.83 0.41 21.77
CA LEU A 111 6.33 1.36 20.76
C LEU A 111 7.37 1.67 19.69
N MET A 112 8.64 1.85 20.06
CA MET A 112 9.69 2.20 19.10
C MET A 112 9.90 1.11 18.06
N ASP A 113 9.61 -0.15 18.42
CA ASP A 113 9.70 -1.27 17.49
C ASP A 113 8.47 -1.34 16.57
N LEU A 114 7.33 -0.73 16.93
CA LEU A 114 6.12 -0.63 16.11
C LEU A 114 6.15 0.55 15.13
N LEU A 115 6.97 1.58 15.39
CA LEU A 115 7.22 2.71 14.49
C LEU A 115 8.16 2.27 13.34
N ASN A 116 7.64 1.45 12.42
CA ASN A 116 8.42 0.74 11.41
C ASN A 116 7.70 0.65 10.04
N ALA A 117 8.33 0.03 9.05
CA ALA A 117 7.79 -0.02 7.68
C ALA A 117 6.46 -0.77 7.52
N ASN A 118 6.02 -1.57 8.49
CA ASN A 118 4.66 -2.10 8.50
C ASN A 118 3.63 -1.01 8.82
N SER A 119 3.87 -0.19 9.84
CA SER A 119 2.92 0.85 10.29
C SER A 119 2.80 2.00 9.29
N TYR A 120 3.93 2.41 8.69
CA TYR A 120 3.99 3.51 7.73
C TYR A 120 3.74 3.02 6.29
N GLU A 121 4.76 2.46 5.64
CA GLU A 121 4.72 2.15 4.22
C GLU A 121 3.72 1.04 3.88
N LYS A 122 3.67 -0.07 4.65
CA LYS A 122 2.73 -1.16 4.36
C LYS A 122 1.29 -0.78 4.69
N GLY A 123 1.05 -0.01 5.76
CA GLY A 123 -0.25 0.61 6.06
C GLY A 123 -0.73 1.53 4.92
N SER A 124 0.17 2.35 4.38
CA SER A 124 -0.10 3.19 3.21
C SER A 124 -0.40 2.38 1.95
N TRP A 125 0.39 1.34 1.67
CA TRP A 125 0.16 0.42 0.56
C TRP A 125 -1.19 -0.31 0.67
N PHE A 126 -1.60 -0.68 1.89
CA PHE A 126 -2.92 -1.26 2.14
C PHE A 126 -4.04 -0.30 1.73
N LEU A 127 -3.96 0.97 2.11
CA LEU A 127 -4.94 2.00 1.72
C LEU A 127 -4.93 2.25 0.21
N HIS A 128 -3.76 2.22 -0.43
CA HIS A 128 -3.64 2.30 -1.88
C HIS A 128 -4.37 1.15 -2.56
N MET A 129 -4.05 -0.09 -2.21
CA MET A 129 -4.72 -1.27 -2.76
C MET A 129 -6.22 -1.26 -2.48
N LEU A 130 -6.64 -0.75 -1.32
CA LEU A 130 -8.05 -0.60 -0.98
C LEU A 130 -8.74 0.42 -1.90
N ARG A 131 -8.12 1.57 -2.17
CA ARG A 131 -8.60 2.56 -3.15
C ARG A 131 -8.75 1.93 -4.52
N ARG A 132 -7.76 1.15 -4.98
CA ARG A 132 -7.81 0.48 -6.29
C ARG A 132 -8.91 -0.58 -6.37
N ASN A 133 -9.13 -1.31 -5.28
CA ASN A 133 -10.18 -2.33 -5.18
C ASN A 133 -11.60 -1.73 -5.15
N LEU A 134 -11.79 -0.60 -4.46
CA LEU A 134 -13.11 0.03 -4.27
C LEU A 134 -13.45 1.10 -5.32
N GLY A 135 -12.45 1.67 -5.96
CA GLY A 135 -12.56 2.89 -6.75
C GLY A 135 -12.54 4.15 -5.89
N ASP A 136 -12.11 5.26 -6.49
CA ASP A 136 -11.82 6.52 -5.81
C ASP A 136 -13.02 7.08 -5.03
N ALA A 137 -14.22 7.05 -5.61
CA ALA A 137 -15.42 7.59 -4.98
C ALA A 137 -15.82 6.81 -3.71
N THR A 138 -15.79 5.48 -3.78
CA THR A 138 -16.15 4.61 -2.65
C THR A 138 -15.11 4.70 -1.54
N PHE A 139 -13.83 4.67 -1.91
CA PHE A 139 -12.73 4.87 -0.96
C PHE A 139 -12.82 6.24 -0.27
N ALA A 140 -13.08 7.30 -1.04
CA ALA A 140 -13.26 8.63 -0.48
C ALA A 140 -14.43 8.73 0.49
N LYS A 141 -15.55 8.09 0.16
CA LYS A 141 -16.69 7.99 1.07
C LYS A 141 -16.32 7.20 2.33
N ALA A 142 -15.53 6.13 2.22
CA ALA A 142 -15.15 5.29 3.34
C ALA A 142 -14.29 6.03 4.37
N TYR A 143 -13.16 6.63 3.96
CA TYR A 143 -12.30 7.34 4.93
C TYR A 143 -12.97 8.59 5.53
N LYS A 144 -13.83 9.29 4.76
CA LYS A 144 -14.60 10.43 5.29
C LYS A 144 -15.63 9.97 6.32
N THR A 145 -16.27 8.84 6.08
CA THR A 145 -17.24 8.24 7.04
C THR A 145 -16.50 7.78 8.29
N TYR A 146 -15.34 7.12 8.14
CA TYR A 146 -14.49 6.70 9.24
C TYR A 146 -14.10 7.90 10.12
N TYR A 147 -13.52 8.95 9.52
CA TYR A 147 -13.18 10.17 10.24
C TYR A 147 -14.40 10.78 10.95
N LYS A 148 -15.55 10.93 10.27
CA LYS A 148 -16.75 11.52 10.89
C LYS A 148 -17.26 10.71 12.08
N THR A 149 -17.21 9.38 12.01
CA THR A 149 -17.69 8.48 13.08
C THR A 149 -16.77 8.51 14.29
N TYR A 150 -15.46 8.54 14.06
CA TYR A 150 -14.43 8.43 15.10
C TYR A 150 -13.75 9.76 15.44
N LYS A 151 -14.27 10.88 14.92
CA LYS A 151 -13.82 12.21 15.32
C LYS A 151 -13.94 12.38 16.84
N PHE A 152 -12.82 12.65 17.49
CA PHE A 152 -12.63 12.75 18.93
C PHE A 152 -12.90 11.44 19.69
N LYS A 153 -12.61 10.31 19.05
CA LYS A 153 -12.74 8.96 19.60
C LYS A 153 -11.59 8.07 19.14
N ASN A 154 -11.49 6.92 19.78
CA ASN A 154 -10.56 5.88 19.39
C ASN A 154 -11.22 4.85 18.46
N ALA A 155 -10.45 4.26 17.55
CA ALA A 155 -10.87 3.17 16.68
C ALA A 155 -9.78 2.09 16.55
N ASP A 156 -10.19 0.85 16.40
CA ASP A 156 -9.30 -0.25 16.02
C ASP A 156 -9.41 -0.58 14.51
N THR A 157 -8.64 -1.57 14.06
CA THR A 157 -8.67 -2.00 12.66
C THR A 157 -10.02 -2.58 12.24
N GLU A 158 -10.72 -3.24 13.16
CA GLU A 158 -12.03 -3.86 12.90
C GLU A 158 -13.13 -2.80 12.74
N ASN A 159 -13.02 -1.69 13.47
CA ASN A 159 -13.85 -0.50 13.38
C ASN A 159 -13.72 0.14 12.00
N PHE A 160 -12.47 0.33 11.52
CA PHE A 160 -12.25 0.82 10.16
C PHE A 160 -12.78 -0.18 9.12
N LYS A 161 -12.51 -1.48 9.27
CA LYS A 161 -13.04 -2.53 8.38
C LYS A 161 -14.56 -2.47 8.28
N ALA A 162 -15.26 -2.36 9.41
CA ALA A 162 -16.72 -2.28 9.45
C ALA A 162 -17.26 -1.09 8.64
N ILE A 163 -16.65 0.09 8.77
CA ILE A 163 -17.02 1.28 7.98
C ILE A 163 -16.80 1.03 6.48
N VAL A 164 -15.66 0.48 6.10
CA VAL A 164 -15.34 0.23 4.69
C VAL A 164 -16.32 -0.78 4.08
N GLN A 165 -16.63 -1.87 4.79
CA GLN A 165 -17.62 -2.86 4.33
C GLN A 165 -19.03 -2.26 4.25
N GLN A 166 -19.45 -1.46 5.23
CA GLN A 166 -20.74 -0.77 5.22
C GLN A 166 -20.85 0.18 4.02
N VAL A 167 -19.80 0.96 3.74
CA VAL A 167 -19.81 1.94 2.66
C VAL A 167 -19.75 1.29 1.28
N SER A 168 -18.98 0.22 1.14
CA SER A 168 -18.78 -0.49 -0.14
C SER A 168 -19.84 -1.55 -0.45
N GLY A 169 -20.53 -2.08 0.58
CA GLY A 169 -21.42 -3.22 0.44
C GLY A 169 -20.70 -4.54 0.13
N ARG A 170 -19.38 -4.61 0.32
CA ARG A 170 -18.55 -5.78 -0.01
C ARG A 170 -17.99 -6.42 1.26
N ASN A 171 -17.93 -7.75 1.28
CA ASN A 171 -17.10 -8.45 2.26
C ASN A 171 -15.63 -8.30 1.87
N LEU A 172 -14.82 -7.79 2.81
CA LEU A 172 -13.39 -7.52 2.68
C LEU A 172 -12.58 -8.25 3.75
N ASP A 173 -13.15 -9.25 4.43
CA ASP A 173 -12.48 -9.98 5.50
C ASP A 173 -11.17 -10.59 5.00
N THR A 174 -11.18 -11.30 3.86
CA THR A 174 -9.95 -11.86 3.26
C THR A 174 -8.92 -10.78 2.94
N PHE A 175 -9.36 -9.63 2.42
CA PHE A 175 -8.49 -8.52 2.06
C PHE A 175 -7.80 -7.94 3.31
N PHE A 176 -8.56 -7.63 4.36
CA PHE A 176 -7.98 -7.14 5.62
C PHE A 176 -7.06 -8.19 6.25
N ASN A 177 -7.50 -9.46 6.32
CA ASN A 177 -6.71 -10.52 6.94
C ASN A 177 -5.36 -10.70 6.26
N GLN A 178 -5.33 -10.83 4.93
CA GLN A 178 -4.08 -11.12 4.23
C GLN A 178 -3.09 -9.96 4.26
N TRP A 179 -3.55 -8.71 4.26
CA TRP A 179 -2.65 -7.56 4.17
C TRP A 179 -2.24 -6.99 5.52
N LEU A 180 -3.09 -7.07 6.54
CA LEU A 180 -2.83 -6.47 7.85
C LEU A 180 -2.46 -7.50 8.93
N TYR A 181 -3.06 -8.68 8.90
CA TYR A 181 -2.89 -9.69 9.95
C TYR A 181 -1.93 -10.83 9.57
N GLN A 182 -1.49 -10.88 8.31
CA GLN A 182 -0.46 -11.83 7.86
C GLN A 182 0.89 -11.16 7.66
N VAL A 183 1.92 -11.95 7.89
CA VAL A 183 3.32 -11.53 7.75
C VAL A 183 3.70 -11.44 6.27
N GLY A 184 4.43 -10.39 5.91
CA GLY A 184 5.02 -10.24 4.58
C GLY A 184 4.02 -9.89 3.48
N GLN A 185 4.34 -10.30 2.26
CA GLN A 185 3.66 -9.97 1.01
C GLN A 185 3.83 -11.14 0.04
N PRO A 186 2.99 -11.28 -1.01
CA PRO A 186 3.19 -12.32 -2.00
C PRO A 186 4.55 -12.15 -2.69
N LYS A 187 5.27 -13.25 -2.89
CA LYS A 187 6.48 -13.30 -3.68
C LYS A 187 6.23 -14.13 -4.93
N LEU A 188 6.38 -13.53 -6.10
CA LEU A 188 5.95 -14.13 -7.35
C LEU A 188 7.14 -14.56 -8.20
N ASN A 189 7.09 -15.80 -8.69
CA ASN A 189 7.86 -16.22 -9.84
C ASN A 189 6.94 -16.26 -11.06
N VAL A 190 7.39 -15.67 -12.17
CA VAL A 190 6.64 -15.60 -13.41
C VAL A 190 7.46 -16.15 -14.56
N ASP A 191 6.87 -17.09 -15.27
CA ASP A 191 7.40 -17.68 -16.50
C ASP A 191 6.34 -17.52 -17.59
N TRP A 192 6.74 -17.06 -18.77
CA TRP A 192 5.79 -16.89 -19.86
C TRP A 192 6.42 -17.24 -21.20
N ARG A 193 5.58 -17.71 -22.12
CA ARG A 193 5.97 -17.97 -23.51
C ARG A 193 4.81 -17.65 -24.45
N TYR A 194 5.13 -17.07 -25.60
CA TYR A 194 4.17 -16.89 -26.68
C TYR A 194 4.53 -17.80 -27.85
N GLN A 195 3.66 -18.74 -28.18
CA GLN A 195 3.86 -19.68 -29.29
C GLN A 195 2.50 -20.05 -29.91
N ALA A 196 2.46 -20.24 -31.23
CA ALA A 196 1.25 -20.68 -31.94
C ALA A 196 0.01 -19.85 -31.57
N LYS A 197 0.13 -18.52 -31.60
CA LYS A 197 -0.94 -17.55 -31.28
C LYS A 197 -1.50 -17.64 -29.85
N THR A 198 -0.78 -18.25 -28.92
CA THR A 198 -1.20 -18.38 -27.52
C THR A 198 -0.07 -17.95 -26.59
N LEU A 199 -0.38 -17.02 -25.69
CA LEU A 199 0.48 -16.68 -24.56
C LEU A 199 0.15 -17.62 -23.41
N LYS A 200 1.13 -18.39 -22.95
CA LYS A 200 1.05 -19.13 -21.69
C LYS A 200 1.82 -18.36 -20.62
N ILE A 201 1.19 -18.11 -19.47
CA ILE A 201 1.80 -17.47 -18.30
C ILE A 201 1.65 -18.41 -17.12
N ASN A 202 2.75 -18.76 -16.47
CA ASN A 202 2.77 -19.49 -15.22
C ASN A 202 3.21 -18.56 -14.10
N ILE A 203 2.38 -18.45 -13.06
CA ILE A 203 2.65 -17.62 -11.89
C ILE A 203 2.67 -18.53 -10.67
N SER A 204 3.70 -18.40 -9.84
CA SER A 204 3.76 -19.13 -8.56
C SER A 204 4.06 -18.21 -7.39
N GLN A 205 3.32 -18.44 -6.31
CA GLN A 205 3.54 -17.83 -5.01
C GLN A 205 4.62 -18.64 -4.25
N VAL A 206 5.73 -17.99 -3.92
CA VAL A 206 6.93 -18.62 -3.36
C VAL A 206 7.42 -17.99 -2.06
N GLN A 207 6.61 -17.16 -1.42
CA GLN A 207 6.90 -16.63 -0.09
C GLN A 207 7.05 -17.75 0.95
N ASP A 208 7.88 -17.53 1.97
CA ASP A 208 8.18 -18.53 3.01
C ASP A 208 6.99 -18.84 3.93
N PHE A 209 6.09 -17.87 4.08
CA PHE A 209 4.89 -18.03 4.89
C PHE A 209 3.88 -18.91 4.15
N LYS A 210 3.35 -19.94 4.82
CA LYS A 210 2.45 -20.95 4.22
C LYS A 210 1.12 -20.38 3.71
N THR A 211 0.86 -19.10 3.90
CA THR A 211 -0.40 -18.48 3.49
C THR A 211 -0.34 -18.01 2.04
N LEU A 212 -1.36 -18.40 1.30
CA LEU A 212 -1.58 -17.92 -0.06
C LEU A 212 -2.35 -16.60 0.00
N PHE A 213 -1.93 -15.67 -0.84
CA PHE A 213 -2.63 -14.40 -1.04
C PHE A 213 -3.62 -14.54 -2.19
N ASN A 214 -4.74 -13.82 -2.07
CA ASN A 214 -5.75 -13.71 -3.12
C ASN A 214 -5.76 -12.27 -3.66
N PHE A 215 -5.45 -12.07 -4.94
CA PHE A 215 -5.43 -10.74 -5.54
C PHE A 215 -5.57 -10.76 -7.07
N PRO A 216 -6.16 -9.71 -7.65
CA PRO A 216 -6.06 -9.46 -9.08
C PRO A 216 -4.67 -8.90 -9.43
N LEU A 217 -4.03 -9.48 -10.44
CA LEU A 217 -2.78 -8.98 -11.01
C LEU A 217 -3.02 -8.43 -12.42
N SER A 218 -2.79 -7.13 -12.60
CA SER A 218 -2.80 -6.52 -13.93
C SER A 218 -1.51 -6.88 -14.68
N VAL A 219 -1.63 -7.35 -15.91
CA VAL A 219 -0.51 -7.68 -16.81
C VAL A 219 -0.71 -6.95 -18.14
N LYS A 220 0.23 -6.06 -18.48
CA LYS A 220 0.26 -5.37 -19.77
C LYS A 220 1.02 -6.21 -20.79
N LEU A 221 0.32 -6.60 -21.84
CA LEU A 221 0.88 -7.28 -23.01
C LEU A 221 1.37 -6.22 -23.99
N LEU A 222 2.64 -6.30 -24.39
CA LEU A 222 3.24 -5.46 -25.43
C LEU A 222 3.32 -6.26 -26.72
N PHE A 223 2.74 -5.71 -27.80
CA PHE A 223 2.73 -6.35 -29.10
C PHE A 223 3.84 -5.79 -30.00
N LYS A 224 4.24 -6.58 -31.00
CA LYS A 224 5.26 -6.19 -31.98
C LYS A 224 4.90 -4.94 -32.79
N ASP A 225 3.61 -4.69 -32.99
CA ASP A 225 3.09 -3.49 -33.65
C ASP A 225 3.06 -2.24 -32.74
N GLN A 226 3.70 -2.31 -31.56
CA GLN A 226 3.78 -1.26 -30.53
C GLN A 226 2.46 -0.96 -29.83
N THR A 227 1.36 -1.65 -30.17
CA THR A 227 0.13 -1.58 -29.39
C THR A 227 0.27 -2.35 -28.06
N SER A 228 -0.66 -2.13 -27.13
CA SER A 228 -0.66 -2.87 -25.86
C SER A 228 -2.07 -3.15 -25.35
N LEU A 229 -2.20 -4.18 -24.53
CA LEU A 229 -3.45 -4.59 -23.89
C LEU A 229 -3.20 -4.95 -22.43
N ILE A 230 -4.04 -4.49 -21.51
CA ILE A 230 -3.99 -4.91 -20.11
C ILE A 230 -4.99 -6.05 -19.90
N LYS A 231 -4.54 -7.12 -19.25
CA LYS A 231 -5.37 -8.23 -18.77
C LYS A 231 -5.24 -8.34 -17.26
N THR A 232 -6.32 -8.71 -16.59
CA THR A 232 -6.32 -8.99 -15.15
C THR A 232 -6.35 -10.50 -14.95
N LEU A 233 -5.44 -11.01 -14.13
CA LEU A 233 -5.34 -12.41 -13.76
C LEU A 233 -5.65 -12.54 -12.27
N GLU A 234 -6.64 -13.35 -11.91
CA GLU A 234 -7.00 -13.59 -10.51
C GLU A 234 -6.08 -14.65 -9.91
N ILE A 235 -5.22 -14.25 -8.97
CA ILE A 235 -4.25 -15.14 -8.34
C ILE A 235 -4.74 -15.57 -6.97
N ASN A 236 -5.03 -16.86 -6.80
CA ASN A 236 -5.50 -17.44 -5.53
C ASN A 236 -4.88 -18.81 -5.20
N GLN A 237 -4.17 -19.44 -6.14
CA GLN A 237 -3.46 -20.70 -5.90
C GLN A 237 -1.94 -20.50 -5.77
N LYS A 238 -1.27 -21.56 -5.29
CA LYS A 238 0.20 -21.58 -5.19
C LYS A 238 0.87 -21.52 -6.56
N ILE A 239 0.28 -22.18 -7.56
CA ILE A 239 0.75 -22.20 -8.94
C ILE A 239 -0.49 -22.07 -9.81
N GLU A 240 -0.46 -21.13 -10.75
CA GLU A 240 -1.53 -20.93 -11.72
C GLU A 240 -0.95 -20.78 -13.12
N SER A 241 -1.69 -21.31 -14.09
CA SER A 241 -1.36 -21.25 -15.50
C SER A 241 -2.51 -20.59 -16.26
N PHE A 242 -2.18 -19.55 -17.02
CA PHE A 242 -3.12 -18.82 -17.84
C PHE A 242 -2.78 -18.99 -19.32
N GLU A 243 -3.79 -19.21 -20.15
CA GLU A 243 -3.66 -19.23 -21.60
C GLU A 243 -4.47 -18.08 -22.20
N ILE A 244 -3.79 -17.20 -22.92
CA ILE A 244 -4.38 -16.00 -23.52
C ILE A 244 -4.17 -16.09 -25.04
N PRO A 245 -5.24 -16.35 -25.82
CA PRO A 245 -5.17 -16.28 -27.28
C PRO A 245 -4.85 -14.85 -27.75
N SER A 246 -3.98 -14.74 -28.75
CA SER A 246 -3.65 -13.47 -29.38
C SER A 246 -3.24 -13.68 -30.83
N ASP A 247 -3.90 -12.98 -31.76
CA ASP A 247 -3.48 -12.93 -33.16
C ASP A 247 -2.27 -12.02 -33.38
N LYS A 248 -2.01 -11.11 -32.44
CA LYS A 248 -0.84 -10.23 -32.46
C LYS A 248 0.32 -10.89 -31.72
N GLU A 249 1.51 -10.81 -32.30
CA GLU A 249 2.74 -11.30 -31.69
C GLU A 249 3.07 -10.50 -30.42
N ILE A 250 3.15 -11.19 -29.28
CA ILE A 250 3.47 -10.60 -27.97
C ILE A 250 4.98 -10.67 -27.77
N VAL A 251 5.60 -9.51 -27.58
CA VAL A 251 7.06 -9.39 -27.46
C VAL A 251 7.51 -9.22 -26.02
N ASN A 252 6.63 -8.75 -25.13
CA ASN A 252 6.93 -8.60 -23.71
C ASN A 252 5.66 -8.54 -22.86
N ILE A 253 5.79 -8.78 -21.56
CA ILE A 253 4.76 -8.52 -20.56
C ILE A 253 5.31 -7.61 -19.46
N ILE A 254 4.46 -6.72 -18.93
CA ILE A 254 4.76 -5.90 -17.75
C ILE A 254 3.76 -6.24 -16.67
N LEU A 255 4.25 -6.73 -15.53
CA LEU A 255 3.43 -7.01 -14.35
C LEU A 255 3.14 -5.71 -13.61
N ASP A 256 1.90 -5.56 -13.17
CA ASP A 256 1.42 -4.41 -12.40
C ASP A 256 1.82 -3.05 -13.01
N PRO A 257 1.43 -2.79 -14.28
CA PRO A 257 1.87 -1.60 -15.02
C PRO A 257 1.41 -0.27 -14.39
N ASN A 258 0.47 -0.32 -13.45
CA ASN A 258 -0.11 0.84 -12.79
C ASN A 258 0.35 1.02 -11.34
N THR A 259 1.19 0.11 -10.81
CA THR A 259 1.65 0.13 -9.42
C THR A 259 0.48 -0.01 -8.43
N ASP A 260 -0.43 -0.93 -8.72
CA ASP A 260 -1.68 -1.15 -7.99
C ASP A 260 -1.57 -2.24 -6.92
N LEU A 261 -0.51 -3.07 -6.93
CA LEU A 261 -0.39 -4.24 -6.05
C LEU A 261 0.95 -4.26 -5.28
N LEU A 262 0.92 -4.58 -3.99
CA LEU A 262 2.12 -4.86 -3.20
C LEU A 262 2.56 -6.33 -3.39
N PHE A 263 3.71 -6.55 -4.04
CA PHE A 263 4.32 -7.88 -4.17
C PHE A 263 5.84 -7.79 -4.32
N ASP A 264 6.54 -8.88 -4.00
CA ASP A 264 7.95 -9.11 -4.32
C ASP A 264 8.08 -9.91 -5.61
N ILE A 265 9.06 -9.57 -6.46
CA ILE A 265 9.37 -10.33 -7.66
C ILE A 265 10.58 -11.20 -7.41
N GLY A 266 10.38 -12.52 -7.41
CA GLY A 266 11.46 -13.49 -7.20
C GLY A 266 12.27 -13.68 -8.48
N ARG A 267 11.69 -14.40 -9.45
CA ARG A 267 12.30 -14.68 -10.75
C ARG A 267 11.30 -14.40 -11.86
N VAL A 268 11.73 -13.62 -12.85
CA VAL A 268 11.07 -13.52 -14.15
C VAL A 268 11.93 -14.25 -15.17
N LYS A 269 11.40 -15.29 -15.80
CA LYS A 269 12.05 -15.89 -16.96
C LYS A 269 11.37 -15.38 -18.23
N HIS A 270 12.21 -14.89 -19.13
CA HIS A 270 11.83 -14.54 -20.48
C HIS A 270 12.06 -15.76 -21.39
N PRO A 271 11.27 -15.91 -22.47
CA PRO A 271 11.56 -16.88 -23.52
C PRO A 271 12.92 -16.62 -24.19
#